data_AF-A0A956HPV1-F1
#
_entry.id   AF-A0A956HPV1-F1
#
_cell.length_a   1.000
_cell.length_b   1.000
_cell.length_c   1.000
_cell.angle_alpha   90.00
_cell.angle_beta   90.00
_cell.angle_gamma   90.00
#
_symmetry.space_group_name_H-M   'P 1'
#
loop_
_entity.id
_entity.type
_entity.pdbx_description
1 polymer ?
#
loop_
_entity_poly.entity_id
_entity_poly.type
_entity_poly.pdbx_seq_one_letter_code
_entity_poly.pdbx_strand_id
1 'polypeptide(L)'
;MQDRNHIYAEAKSFVGFTADDEANLVKLGPVFKERGPALTDAFYEKLASVPETAKIIHGRVDALKQTHARWMEGLFAGDYGEEYFQSRLRIGLVHVRVGVLPRWCECVISVLRTGSHAILAETIQDNAELSRCYQSVVRILDLDLMIINLAYEDERLDRLSKFTGMSRKLLERCISRGA
;
A
#
# COMPACT_ATOMS: atom_id res chain seq x y z
N MET A 1 6.78 1.43 22.44
CA MET A 1 6.85 1.43 20.98
C MET A 1 7.18 -0.01 20.61
N GLN A 2 6.21 -0.77 20.11
CA GLN A 2 6.55 -2.06 19.51
C GLN A 2 7.57 -1.78 18.40
N ASP A 3 8.58 -2.64 18.31
CA ASP A 3 9.53 -2.58 17.21
C ASP A 3 8.74 -2.68 15.89
N ARG A 4 8.90 -1.69 15.00
CA ARG A 4 8.12 -1.64 13.75
C ARG A 4 8.37 -2.87 12.89
N ASN A 5 9.56 -3.44 13.00
CA ASN A 5 9.97 -4.64 12.27
C ASN A 5 9.24 -5.87 12.84
N HIS A 6 8.95 -5.84 14.15
CA HIS A 6 8.12 -6.85 14.80
C HIS A 6 6.66 -6.76 14.33
N ILE A 7 6.09 -5.55 14.22
CA ILE A 7 4.72 -5.36 13.69
C ILE A 7 4.60 -5.93 12.26
N TYR A 8 5.58 -5.65 11.40
CA TYR A 8 5.55 -6.15 10.03
C TYR A 8 5.70 -7.67 9.95
N ALA A 9 6.61 -8.25 10.73
CA ALA A 9 6.76 -9.70 10.81
C ALA A 9 5.50 -10.41 11.36
N GLU A 10 4.87 -9.83 12.38
CA GLU A 10 3.61 -10.32 12.96
C GLU A 10 2.48 -10.25 11.91
N ALA A 11 2.37 -9.15 11.17
CA ALA A 11 1.38 -8.99 10.12
C ALA A 11 1.58 -10.00 8.98
N LYS A 12 2.82 -10.20 8.49
CA LYS A 12 3.14 -11.22 7.48
C LYS A 12 2.72 -12.61 7.96
N SER A 13 3.03 -12.96 9.21
CA SER A 13 2.63 -14.23 9.82
C SER A 13 1.10 -14.37 9.90
N PHE A 14 0.41 -13.33 10.38
CA PHE A 14 -1.04 -13.32 10.57
C PHE A 14 -1.82 -13.54 9.27
N VAL A 15 -1.42 -12.85 8.18
CA VAL A 15 -2.09 -13.00 6.87
C VAL A 15 -1.63 -14.26 6.11
N GLY A 16 -0.67 -15.00 6.66
CA GLY A 16 -0.08 -16.17 6.04
C GLY A 16 0.72 -15.83 4.78
N PHE A 17 1.47 -14.73 4.79
CA PHE A 17 2.38 -14.37 3.70
C PHE A 17 3.66 -15.21 3.78
N THR A 18 3.84 -16.14 2.85
CA THR A 18 4.93 -17.12 2.87
C THR A 18 5.87 -16.97 1.67
N ALA A 19 6.93 -17.79 1.62
CA ALA A 19 7.82 -17.87 0.46
C ALA A 19 7.09 -18.25 -0.86
N ASP A 20 5.95 -18.96 -0.77
CA ASP A 20 5.13 -19.25 -1.95
C ASP A 20 4.48 -17.97 -2.51
N ASP A 21 4.07 -17.04 -1.64
CA ASP A 21 3.58 -15.73 -2.07
C ASP A 21 4.69 -14.93 -2.75
N GLU A 22 5.91 -14.97 -2.19
CA GLU A 22 7.07 -14.29 -2.78
C GLU A 22 7.38 -14.84 -4.18
N ALA A 23 7.38 -16.16 -4.34
CA ALA A 23 7.58 -16.83 -5.61
C ALA A 23 6.46 -16.52 -6.63
N ASN A 24 5.20 -16.54 -6.19
CA ASN A 24 4.07 -16.16 -7.03
C ASN A 24 4.20 -14.71 -7.52
N LEU A 25 4.52 -13.78 -6.62
CA LEU A 25 4.67 -12.36 -6.98
C LEU A 25 5.81 -12.14 -7.98
N VAL A 26 6.96 -12.78 -7.79
CA VAL A 26 8.08 -12.73 -8.77
C VAL A 26 7.64 -13.26 -10.14
N LYS A 27 6.92 -14.38 -10.17
CA LYS A 27 6.38 -14.96 -11.41
C LYS A 27 5.42 -13.99 -12.13
N LEU A 28 4.65 -13.21 -11.38
CA LEU A 28 3.71 -12.23 -11.92
C LEU A 28 4.38 -10.93 -12.41
N GLY A 29 5.63 -10.68 -12.04
CA GLY A 29 6.37 -9.47 -12.41
C GLY A 29 6.31 -9.11 -13.91
N PRO A 30 6.60 -10.05 -14.84
CA PRO A 30 6.47 -9.78 -16.28
C PRO A 30 5.05 -9.40 -16.72
N VAL A 31 4.03 -10.06 -16.16
CA VAL A 31 2.61 -9.78 -16.48
C VAL A 31 2.25 -8.35 -16.08
N PHE A 32 2.61 -7.93 -14.88
CA PHE A 32 2.32 -6.58 -14.40
C PHE A 32 3.24 -5.51 -15.01
N LYS A 33 4.45 -5.88 -15.45
CA LYS A 33 5.29 -4.98 -16.24
C LYS A 33 4.63 -4.61 -17.57
N GLU A 34 3.96 -5.56 -18.22
CA GLU A 34 3.26 -5.34 -19.48
C GLU A 34 1.88 -4.69 -19.28
N ARG A 35 1.07 -5.21 -18.36
CA ARG A 35 -0.35 -4.85 -18.21
C ARG A 35 -0.62 -3.81 -17.12
N GLY A 36 0.29 -3.65 -16.16
CA GLY A 36 0.18 -2.70 -15.05
C GLY A 36 0.14 -1.21 -15.42
N PRO A 37 0.78 -0.74 -16.51
CA PRO A 37 0.62 0.63 -16.98
C PRO A 37 -0.84 1.00 -17.26
N ALA A 38 -1.61 0.13 -17.93
CA ALA A 38 -3.02 0.37 -18.21
C ALA A 38 -3.87 0.44 -16.92
N LEU A 39 -3.56 -0.40 -15.92
CA LEU A 39 -4.19 -0.34 -14.61
C LEU A 39 -3.85 0.98 -13.88
N THR A 40 -2.59 1.43 -13.99
CA THR A 40 -2.15 2.71 -13.44
C THR A 40 -2.89 3.88 -14.09
N ASP A 41 -3.05 3.86 -15.42
CA ASP A 41 -3.77 4.89 -16.16
C ASP A 41 -5.23 4.99 -15.70
N ALA A 42 -5.95 3.86 -15.64
CA ALA A 42 -7.33 3.80 -15.17
C ALA A 42 -7.49 4.32 -13.73
N PHE A 43 -6.49 4.08 -12.87
CA PHE A 43 -6.45 4.63 -11.52
C PHE A 43 -6.29 6.16 -11.50
N TYR A 44 -5.36 6.73 -12.27
CA TYR A 44 -5.16 8.19 -12.33
C TYR A 44 -6.36 8.92 -12.97
N GLU A 45 -7.05 8.29 -13.92
CA GLU A 45 -8.32 8.81 -14.44
C GLU A 45 -9.40 8.91 -13.35
N LYS A 46 -9.52 7.89 -12.48
CA LYS A 46 -10.42 7.94 -11.32
C LYS A 46 -10.02 9.02 -10.31
N LEU A 47 -8.73 9.23 -10.08
CA LEU A 47 -8.29 10.32 -9.21
C LEU A 47 -8.58 11.70 -9.81
N ALA A 48 -8.50 11.84 -11.13
CA ALA A 48 -8.79 13.09 -11.82
C ALA A 48 -10.29 13.44 -11.81
N SER A 49 -11.18 12.44 -11.71
CA SER A 49 -12.63 12.66 -11.71
C SER A 49 -13.19 13.13 -10.35
N VAL A 50 -12.43 12.97 -9.26
CA VAL A 50 -12.83 13.44 -7.93
C VAL A 50 -12.14 14.77 -7.62
N PRO A 51 -12.88 15.87 -7.35
CA PRO A 51 -12.29 17.19 -7.15
C PRO A 51 -11.22 17.29 -6.06
N GLU A 52 -11.37 16.52 -4.98
CA GLU A 52 -10.40 16.48 -3.87
C GLU A 52 -9.05 15.91 -4.31
N THR A 53 -9.05 14.75 -4.97
CA THR A 53 -7.82 14.09 -5.43
C THR A 53 -7.25 14.74 -6.69
N ALA A 54 -8.10 15.29 -7.56
CA ALA A 54 -7.69 16.02 -8.76
C ALA A 54 -6.77 17.21 -8.41
N LYS A 55 -7.11 17.96 -7.35
CA LYS A 55 -6.27 19.06 -6.84
C LYS A 55 -4.90 18.58 -6.40
N ILE A 56 -4.81 17.39 -5.81
CA ILE A 56 -3.54 16.82 -5.33
C ILE A 56 -2.65 16.42 -6.51
N ILE A 57 -3.21 15.84 -7.57
CA ILE A 57 -2.40 15.34 -8.70
C ILE A 57 -2.18 16.38 -9.82
N HIS A 58 -2.84 17.53 -9.75
CA HIS A 58 -2.82 18.56 -10.80
C HIS A 58 -1.39 18.94 -11.23
N GLY A 59 -1.14 18.92 -12.54
CA GLY A 59 0.16 19.26 -13.14
C GLY A 59 1.28 18.24 -12.88
N ARG A 60 1.00 17.08 -12.27
CA ARG A 60 2.02 16.10 -11.85
C ARG A 60 1.72 14.66 -12.26
N VAL A 61 0.64 14.41 -13.00
CA VAL A 61 0.15 13.06 -13.32
C VAL A 61 1.26 12.17 -13.90
N ASP A 62 2.01 12.63 -14.90
CA ASP A 62 3.05 11.81 -15.53
C ASP A 62 4.19 11.45 -14.57
N ALA A 63 4.66 12.41 -13.78
CA ALA A 63 5.69 12.17 -12.77
C ALA A 63 5.20 11.22 -11.65
N LEU A 64 3.93 11.34 -11.29
CA LEU A 64 3.30 10.45 -10.31
C LEU A 64 3.13 9.04 -10.87
N LYS A 65 2.74 8.87 -12.14
CA LYS A 65 2.69 7.57 -12.83
C LYS A 65 4.03 6.87 -12.84
N GLN A 66 5.14 7.58 -13.10
CA GLN A 66 6.49 7.00 -13.03
C GLN A 66 6.85 6.53 -11.61
N THR A 67 6.42 7.28 -10.59
CA THR A 67 6.66 6.89 -9.19
C THR A 67 5.78 5.70 -8.78
N HIS A 68 4.53 5.67 -9.25
CA HIS A 68 3.63 4.55 -9.07
C HIS A 68 4.14 3.28 -9.77
N ALA A 69 4.71 3.40 -10.98
CA ALA A 69 5.33 2.28 -11.69
C ALA A 69 6.46 1.66 -10.88
N ARG A 70 7.36 2.46 -10.31
CA ARG A 70 8.43 1.96 -9.41
C ARG A 70 7.89 1.30 -8.14
N TRP A 71 6.81 1.85 -7.57
CA TRP A 71 6.14 1.22 -6.44
C TRP A 71 5.56 -0.15 -6.83
N MET A 72 4.88 -0.23 -7.97
CA MET A 72 4.29 -1.45 -8.53
C MET A 72 5.36 -2.50 -8.86
N GLU A 73 6.47 -2.13 -9.47
CA GLU A 73 7.63 -3.02 -9.69
C GLU A 73 8.11 -3.65 -8.37
N GLY A 74 8.14 -2.85 -7.30
CA GLY A 74 8.48 -3.35 -5.97
C GLY A 74 7.53 -4.43 -5.43
N LEU A 75 6.24 -4.40 -5.79
CA LEU A 75 5.27 -5.43 -5.38
C LEU A 75 5.60 -6.83 -5.90
N PHE A 76 6.41 -6.91 -6.96
CA PHE A 76 6.74 -8.15 -7.68
C PHE A 76 8.25 -8.43 -7.66
N ALA A 77 9.01 -7.75 -6.80
CA ALA A 77 10.47 -7.84 -6.77
C ALA A 77 11.00 -9.08 -6.03
N GLY A 78 10.21 -9.67 -5.13
CA GLY A 78 10.58 -10.90 -4.39
C GLY A 78 11.34 -10.68 -3.08
N ASP A 79 11.64 -9.45 -2.68
CA ASP A 79 12.22 -9.12 -1.38
C ASP A 79 11.26 -8.21 -0.59
N TYR A 80 10.67 -8.78 0.46
CA TYR A 80 9.70 -8.14 1.35
C TYR A 80 10.19 -8.14 2.79
N GLY A 81 11.48 -7.79 2.96
CA GLY A 81 12.14 -7.61 4.24
C GLY A 81 12.06 -6.18 4.78
N GLU A 82 13.07 -5.82 5.57
CA GLU A 82 13.10 -4.53 6.28
C GLU A 82 13.18 -3.32 5.33
N GLU A 83 13.99 -3.40 4.29
CA GLU A 83 14.12 -2.30 3.33
C GLU A 83 12.81 -2.04 2.58
N TYR A 84 12.08 -3.10 2.26
CA TYR A 84 10.74 -3.02 1.68
C TYR A 84 9.80 -2.26 2.61
N PHE A 85 9.72 -2.69 3.88
CA PHE A 85 8.91 -2.03 4.91
C PHE A 85 9.23 -0.54 5.03
N GLN A 86 10.50 -0.18 5.17
CA GLN A 86 10.93 1.21 5.29
C GLN A 86 10.60 2.03 4.04
N SER A 87 10.69 1.42 2.85
CA SER A 87 10.29 2.05 1.60
C SER A 87 8.80 2.39 1.58
N ARG A 88 7.93 1.44 1.96
CA ARG A 88 6.47 1.65 2.01
C ARG A 88 6.07 2.66 3.10
N LEU A 89 6.76 2.65 4.23
CA LEU A 89 6.54 3.63 5.29
C LEU A 89 6.86 5.06 4.81
N ARG A 90 7.97 5.24 4.09
CA ARG A 90 8.32 6.54 3.46
C ARG A 90 7.23 7.00 2.49
N ILE A 91 6.66 6.08 1.70
CA ILE A 91 5.55 6.38 0.79
C ILE A 91 4.33 6.86 1.59
N GLY A 92 3.95 6.18 2.68
CA GLY A 92 2.86 6.60 3.56
C GLY A 92 3.09 8.02 4.14
N LEU A 93 4.29 8.30 4.64
CA LEU A 93 4.65 9.62 5.16
C LEU A 93 4.57 10.73 4.10
N VAL A 94 4.91 10.43 2.84
CA VAL A 94 4.74 11.37 1.73
C VAL A 94 3.26 11.67 1.50
N HIS A 95 2.39 10.66 1.49
CA HIS A 95 0.94 10.86 1.33
C HIS A 95 0.37 11.76 2.42
N VAL A 96 0.76 11.54 3.68
CA VAL A 96 0.32 12.37 4.81
C VAL A 96 0.81 13.82 4.67
N ARG A 97 2.05 14.01 4.23
CA ARG A 97 2.66 15.33 4.02
C ARG A 97 1.95 16.13 2.94
N VAL A 98 1.57 15.49 1.83
CA VAL A 98 0.90 16.16 0.70
C VAL A 98 -0.63 16.25 0.87
N GLY A 99 -1.16 15.80 2.02
CA GLY A 99 -2.57 15.95 2.36
C GLY A 99 -3.49 14.93 1.68
N VAL A 100 -2.96 13.79 1.22
CA VAL A 100 -3.82 12.67 0.83
C VAL A 100 -4.46 12.12 2.11
N LEU A 101 -5.75 11.83 2.04
CA LEU A 101 -6.48 11.26 3.17
C LEU A 101 -6.41 9.72 3.11
N PRO A 102 -6.35 9.02 4.26
CA PRO A 102 -6.20 7.56 4.30
C PRO A 102 -7.24 6.81 3.46
N ARG A 103 -8.50 7.28 3.46
CA ARG A 103 -9.59 6.70 2.67
C ARG A 103 -9.29 6.63 1.16
N TRP A 104 -8.48 7.55 0.64
CA TRP A 104 -8.11 7.52 -0.77
C TRP A 104 -7.11 6.40 -1.03
N CYS A 105 -6.17 6.14 -0.13
CA CYS A 105 -5.29 4.97 -0.21
C CYS A 105 -6.12 3.67 -0.21
N GLU A 106 -7.12 3.56 0.65
CA GLU A 106 -8.07 2.42 0.67
C GLU A 106 -8.78 2.22 -0.68
N CYS A 107 -9.33 3.30 -1.25
CA CYS A 107 -9.99 3.24 -2.56
C CYS A 107 -9.02 2.81 -3.68
N VAL A 108 -7.79 3.28 -3.65
CA VAL A 108 -6.77 2.93 -4.65
C VAL A 108 -6.41 1.46 -4.56
N ILE A 109 -6.18 0.96 -3.35
CA ILE A 109 -5.88 -0.46 -3.16
C ILE A 109 -7.07 -1.33 -3.60
N SER A 110 -8.32 -0.90 -3.37
CA SER A 110 -9.50 -1.59 -3.91
C SER A 110 -9.50 -1.67 -5.45
N VAL A 111 -9.15 -0.58 -6.14
CA VAL A 111 -9.00 -0.57 -7.61
C VAL A 111 -7.89 -1.50 -8.06
N LEU A 112 -6.75 -1.52 -7.35
CA LEU A 112 -5.64 -2.39 -7.69
C LEU A 112 -5.95 -3.87 -7.46
N ARG A 113 -6.62 -4.25 -6.37
CA ARG A 113 -7.08 -5.63 -6.13
C ARG A 113 -7.99 -6.11 -7.27
N THR A 114 -9.03 -5.33 -7.58
CA THR A 114 -10.01 -5.69 -8.62
C THR A 114 -9.38 -5.73 -10.02
N GLY A 115 -8.55 -4.75 -10.37
CA GLY A 115 -7.84 -4.72 -11.65
C GLY A 115 -6.81 -5.84 -11.78
N SER A 116 -6.11 -6.18 -10.70
CA SER A 116 -5.16 -7.30 -10.67
C SER A 116 -5.87 -8.62 -10.93
N HIS A 117 -7.03 -8.85 -10.29
CA HIS A 117 -7.83 -10.05 -10.56
C HIS A 117 -8.20 -10.16 -12.05
N ALA A 118 -8.64 -9.06 -12.67
CA ALA A 118 -8.98 -9.06 -14.09
C ALA A 118 -7.78 -9.41 -14.99
N ILE A 119 -6.60 -8.81 -14.73
CA ILE A 119 -5.36 -9.12 -15.45
C ILE A 119 -5.00 -10.61 -15.31
N LEU A 120 -5.08 -11.15 -14.09
CA LEU A 120 -4.74 -12.54 -13.83
C LEU A 120 -5.73 -13.51 -14.47
N ALA A 121 -7.03 -13.22 -14.43
CA ALA A 121 -8.07 -14.06 -15.02
C ALA A 121 -7.96 -14.16 -16.55
N GLU A 122 -7.39 -13.15 -17.22
CA GLU A 122 -7.09 -13.20 -18.65
C GLU A 122 -5.80 -13.98 -18.98
N THR A 123 -4.91 -14.16 -17.99
CA THR A 123 -3.57 -14.71 -18.19
C THR A 123 -3.44 -16.16 -17.71
N ILE A 124 -4.17 -16.54 -16.65
CA ILE A 124 -4.04 -17.82 -15.97
C ILE A 124 -5.33 -18.63 -16.16
N GLN A 125 -5.24 -19.74 -16.88
CA GLN A 125 -6.40 -20.61 -17.16
C GLN A 125 -6.73 -21.57 -16.01
N ASP A 126 -5.72 -22.01 -15.25
CA ASP A 126 -5.94 -22.90 -14.11
C ASP A 126 -6.52 -22.13 -12.92
N ASN A 127 -7.75 -22.47 -12.52
CA ASN A 127 -8.45 -21.77 -11.45
C ASN A 127 -7.73 -21.86 -10.09
N ALA A 128 -7.04 -22.97 -9.83
CA ALA A 128 -6.32 -23.13 -8.56
C ALA A 128 -5.07 -22.24 -8.52
N GLU A 129 -4.34 -22.15 -9.63
CA GLU A 129 -3.21 -21.25 -9.83
C GLU A 129 -3.64 -19.79 -9.79
N LEU A 130 -4.72 -19.43 -10.50
CA LEU A 130 -5.29 -18.09 -10.47
C LEU A 130 -5.60 -17.66 -9.03
N SER A 131 -6.27 -18.53 -8.27
CA SER A 131 -6.61 -18.28 -6.87
C SER A 131 -5.37 -18.06 -6.01
N ARG A 132 -4.35 -18.92 -6.13
CA ARG A 132 -3.08 -18.79 -5.37
C ARG A 132 -2.36 -17.48 -5.72
N CYS A 133 -2.20 -17.19 -7.01
CA CYS A 133 -1.55 -15.97 -7.49
C CYS A 133 -2.28 -14.71 -7.04
N TYR A 134 -3.62 -14.71 -7.15
CA TYR A 134 -4.44 -13.57 -6.74
C TYR A 134 -4.37 -13.34 -5.22
N GLN A 135 -4.40 -14.40 -4.42
CA GLN A 135 -4.23 -14.29 -2.96
C GLN A 135 -2.88 -13.64 -2.60
N SER A 136 -1.79 -14.01 -3.28
CA SER A 136 -0.48 -13.37 -3.07
C SER A 136 -0.50 -11.87 -3.38
N VAL A 137 -1.18 -11.46 -4.46
CA VAL A 137 -1.38 -10.05 -4.81
C VAL A 137 -2.21 -9.32 -3.75
N VAL A 138 -3.30 -9.91 -3.27
CA VAL A 138 -4.12 -9.31 -2.22
C VAL A 138 -3.31 -9.13 -0.94
N ARG A 139 -2.59 -10.16 -0.48
CA ARG A 139 -1.80 -10.08 0.75
C ARG A 139 -0.74 -8.98 0.68
N ILE A 140 0.01 -8.85 -0.41
CA ILE A 140 1.04 -7.80 -0.51
C ILE A 140 0.44 -6.39 -0.56
N LEU A 141 -0.69 -6.22 -1.27
CA LEU A 141 -1.39 -4.93 -1.30
C LEU A 141 -1.95 -4.54 0.08
N ASP A 142 -2.44 -5.51 0.84
CA ASP A 142 -2.98 -5.30 2.19
C ASP A 142 -1.87 -4.99 3.19
N LEU A 143 -0.71 -5.63 3.06
CA LEU A 143 0.48 -5.30 3.84
C LEU A 143 0.97 -3.88 3.52
N ASP A 144 1.05 -3.49 2.25
CA ASP A 144 1.41 -2.12 1.87
C ASP A 144 0.46 -1.08 2.46
N LEU A 145 -0.85 -1.35 2.37
CA LEU A 145 -1.89 -0.49 2.94
C LEU A 145 -1.77 -0.37 4.46
N MET A 146 -1.51 -1.47 5.16
CA MET A 146 -1.25 -1.46 6.59
C MET A 146 -0.05 -0.57 6.92
N ILE A 147 1.07 -0.69 6.19
CA ILE A 147 2.27 0.13 6.42
C ILE A 147 1.97 1.62 6.18
N ILE A 148 1.18 1.94 5.16
CA ILE A 148 0.72 3.31 4.90
C ILE A 148 -0.13 3.82 6.08
N ASN A 149 -1.04 3.00 6.61
CA ASN A 149 -1.87 3.36 7.74
C ASN A 149 -1.04 3.59 9.03
N LEU A 150 0.02 2.82 9.27
CA LEU A 150 0.98 3.08 10.35
C LEU A 150 1.62 4.47 10.23
N ALA A 151 1.98 4.90 9.02
CA ALA A 151 2.52 6.25 8.80
C ALA A 151 1.50 7.35 9.14
N TYR A 152 0.21 7.14 8.83
CA TYR A 152 -0.85 8.07 9.22
C TYR A 152 -1.06 8.13 10.73
N GLU A 153 -1.04 6.99 11.41
CA GLU A 153 -1.16 6.93 12.87
C GLU A 153 -0.02 7.68 13.57
N ASP A 154 1.21 7.44 13.11
CA ASP A 154 2.42 8.07 13.64
C ASP A 154 2.37 9.59 13.50
N GLU A 155 2.11 10.09 12.28
CA GLU A 155 2.09 11.52 12.00
C GLU A 155 0.91 12.20 12.72
N ARG A 156 -0.23 11.52 12.89
CA ARG A 156 -1.36 12.02 13.68
C ARG A 156 -0.99 12.20 15.15
N LEU A 157 -0.35 11.20 15.76
CA LEU A 157 0.12 11.28 17.14
C LEU A 157 1.16 12.39 17.32
N ASP A 158 2.08 12.54 16.37
CA ASP A 158 3.12 13.57 16.41
C ASP A 158 2.52 14.98 16.28
N ARG A 159 1.51 15.18 15.42
CA ARG A 159 0.78 16.45 15.31
C ARG A 159 0.03 16.79 16.60
N LEU A 160 -0.64 15.81 17.21
CA LEU A 160 -1.34 16.00 18.48
C LEU A 160 -0.35 16.31 19.61
N SER A 161 0.79 15.63 19.66
CA SER A 161 1.87 15.89 20.62
C SER A 161 2.37 17.34 20.50
N LYS A 162 2.66 17.79 19.27
CA LYS A 162 3.11 19.16 19.01
C LYS A 162 2.04 20.21 19.36
N PHE A 163 0.77 19.94 19.06
CA PHE A 163 -0.32 20.87 19.33
C PHE A 163 -0.67 20.98 20.82
N THR A 164 -0.70 19.85 21.54
CA THR A 164 -1.12 19.78 22.94
C THR A 164 0.03 19.98 23.93
N GLY A 165 1.28 19.80 23.49
CA GLY A 165 2.45 19.69 24.36
C GLY A 165 2.51 18.39 25.17
N MET A 166 1.54 17.48 25.01
CA MET A 166 1.53 16.20 25.71
C MET A 166 2.57 15.26 25.11
N SER A 167 3.28 14.51 25.97
CA SER A 167 4.15 13.46 25.47
C SER A 167 3.35 12.40 24.71
N ARG A 168 3.97 11.82 23.66
CA ARG A 168 3.36 10.76 22.86
C ARG A 168 2.83 9.60 23.71
N LYS A 169 3.60 9.17 24.72
CA LYS A 169 3.21 8.12 25.67
C LYS A 169 1.95 8.47 26.47
N LEU A 170 1.74 9.75 26.78
CA LEU A 170 0.53 10.21 27.48
C LEU A 170 -0.68 10.19 26.54
N LEU A 171 -0.51 10.69 25.30
CA LEU A 171 -1.57 10.65 24.28
C LEU A 171 -2.02 9.22 23.98
N GLU A 172 -1.07 8.29 23.79
CA GLU A 172 -1.35 6.87 23.60
C GLU A 172 -2.16 6.31 24.79
N ARG A 173 -1.75 6.58 26.04
CA ARG A 173 -2.50 6.16 27.24
C ARG A 173 -3.91 6.72 27.29
N CYS A 174 -4.12 7.97 26.88
CA CYS A 174 -5.45 8.58 26.84
C CYS A 174 -6.36 7.89 25.81
N ILE A 175 -5.82 7.53 24.64
CA ILE A 175 -6.55 6.82 23.59
C ILE A 175 -6.88 5.39 24.04
N SER A 176 -5.92 4.67 24.62
CA SER A 176 -6.09 3.26 25.00
C SER A 176 -6.99 3.05 26.23
N ARG A 177 -7.15 4.06 27.10
CA ARG A 177 -8.01 3.99 28.29
C ARG A 177 -9.39 4.63 28.09
N GLY A 178 -9.65 5.17 26.90
CA GLY A 178 -10.91 5.83 26.57
C GLY A 178 -12.01 4.88 26.08
N ALA A 179 -11.83 3.55 26.19
CA ALA A 179 -12.82 2.51 25.90
C ALA A 179 -13.21 1.78 27.19
#